data_AF-A0A485L2D2-F1
#
_entry.id   AF-A0A485L2D2-F1
#
_cell.length_a   1.000
_cell.length_b   1.000
_cell.length_c   1.000
_cell.angle_alpha   90.00
_cell.angle_beta   90.00
_cell.angle_gamma   90.00
#
_symmetry.space_group_name_H-M   'P 1'
#
loop_
_entity.id
_entity.type
_entity.pdbx_description
1 polymer ?
#
loop_
_entity_poly.entity_id
_entity_poly.type
_entity_poly.pdbx_seq_one_letter_code
_entity_poly.pdbx_strand_id
1 'polypeptide(L)'
;MEPQRLGVRYAPAMLTVEFQCNKKLYLHEIAMETYLSRHSEAASLVRQLQQDHAAYLDDVSTAQLTRVVQKLFQKAKPLASLPIADYNAVSETQLRLVKEKMDTIFTANILKPGDPGYEYDKQVEFQPTETTDWDD
;
A
#
# COMPACT_ATOMS: atom_id res chain seq x y z
N MET A 1 12.00 6.39 25.87
CA MET A 1 11.39 7.53 25.16
C MET A 1 9.96 7.12 24.95
N GLU A 2 8.96 7.90 25.31
CA GLU A 2 7.57 7.39 25.25
C GLU A 2 6.89 7.84 23.96
N PRO A 3 6.63 6.93 22.99
CA PRO A 3 5.91 7.30 21.78
C PRO A 3 4.47 7.65 22.11
N GLN A 4 4.04 8.82 21.66
CA GLN A 4 2.71 9.37 21.91
C GLN A 4 1.80 9.18 20.70
N ARG A 5 2.31 9.51 19.50
CA ARG A 5 1.52 9.50 18.26
C ARG A 5 2.34 9.07 17.07
N LEU A 6 1.64 8.42 16.14
CA LEU A 6 2.14 8.10 14.81
C LEU A 6 1.36 8.92 13.78
N GLY A 7 2.09 9.60 12.90
CA GLY A 7 1.56 10.32 11.77
C GLY A 7 2.08 9.74 10.47
N VAL A 8 1.28 9.82 9.41
CA VAL A 8 1.74 9.52 8.05
C VAL A 8 1.41 10.67 7.13
N ARG A 9 2.39 11.05 6.32
CA ARG A 9 2.24 11.98 5.20
C ARG A 9 2.37 11.20 3.90
N TYR A 10 1.50 11.47 2.94
CA TYR A 10 1.49 10.75 1.65
C TYR A 10 2.28 11.46 0.56
N ALA A 11 2.50 12.77 0.67
CA ALA A 11 3.21 13.58 -0.31
C ALA A 11 4.14 14.60 0.38
N PRO A 12 5.47 14.35 0.43
CA PRO A 12 6.15 13.07 0.16
C PRO A 12 5.83 12.00 1.22
N ALA A 13 6.08 10.73 0.91
CA ALA A 13 5.74 9.60 1.76
C ALA A 13 6.62 9.57 3.02
N MET A 14 6.05 9.92 4.18
CA MET A 14 6.76 10.01 5.46
C MET A 14 5.99 9.31 6.58
N LEU A 15 6.74 8.70 7.49
CA LEU A 15 6.26 8.26 8.79
C LEU A 15 6.83 9.21 9.85
N THR A 16 5.97 9.81 10.65
CA THR A 16 6.35 10.69 11.75
C THR A 16 6.02 10.01 13.07
N VAL A 17 6.99 9.92 13.96
CA VAL A 17 6.84 9.42 15.33
C VAL A 17 6.96 10.60 16.28
N GLU A 18 5.88 10.94 16.96
CA GLU A 18 5.90 11.90 18.06
C GLU A 18 6.20 11.15 19.36
N PHE A 19 7.22 11.59 20.08
CA PHE A 19 7.63 10.98 21.34
C PHE A 19 7.96 12.03 22.40
N GLN A 20 7.77 11.65 23.66
CA GLN A 20 8.09 12.48 24.80
C GLN A 20 9.45 12.10 25.40
N CYS A 21 10.30 13.10 25.59
CA CYS A 21 11.58 12.97 26.28
C CYS A 21 11.74 14.16 27.25
N ASN A 22 11.98 13.90 28.53
CA ASN A 22 12.18 14.94 29.56
C ASN A 22 11.07 16.02 29.57
N LYS A 23 9.80 15.58 29.51
CA LYS A 23 8.60 16.44 29.45
C LYS A 23 8.48 17.34 28.21
N LYS A 24 9.37 17.21 27.23
CA LYS A 24 9.28 17.88 25.93
C LYS A 24 8.86 16.89 24.84
N LEU A 25 8.10 17.38 23.87
CA LEU A 25 7.68 16.60 22.70
C LEU A 25 8.71 16.78 21.59
N TYR A 26 9.00 15.67 20.91
CA TYR A 26 9.92 15.59 19.79
C TYR A 26 9.27 14.82 18.64
N LEU A 27 9.70 15.12 17.43
CA LEU A 27 9.26 14.45 16.21
C LEU A 27 10.46 13.76 15.58
N HIS A 28 10.30 12.49 15.24
CA HIS A 28 11.24 11.74 14.39
C HIS A 28 10.55 11.47 13.06
N GLU A 29 11.17 11.89 11.97
CA GLU A 29 10.63 11.75 10.62
C GLU A 29 11.43 10.73 9.82
N ILE A 30 10.73 9.77 9.21
CA ILE A 30 11.30 8.69 8.43
C ILE A 30 10.77 8.81 7.00
N ALA A 31 11.68 8.98 6.04
CA ALA A 31 11.37 8.96 4.62
C ALA A 31 11.07 7.54 4.16
N MET A 32 9.87 7.32 3.62
CA MET A 32 9.37 5.97 3.32
C MET A 32 9.68 5.50 1.90
N GLU A 33 10.20 6.37 1.02
CA GLU A 33 10.44 6.08 -0.40
C GLU A 33 11.41 4.90 -0.61
N THR A 34 12.51 4.86 0.14
CA THR A 34 13.49 3.77 0.09
C THR A 34 12.89 2.44 0.58
N TYR A 35 12.02 2.49 1.59
CA TYR A 35 11.39 1.29 2.14
C TYR A 35 10.29 0.76 1.21
N LEU A 36 9.48 1.64 0.64
CA LEU A 36 8.41 1.29 -0.30
C LEU A 36 8.94 0.73 -1.64
N SER A 37 10.13 1.15 -2.05
CA SER A 37 10.78 0.63 -3.26
C SER A 37 11.42 -0.74 -3.04
N ARG A 38 11.96 -1.01 -1.84
CA ARG A 38 12.66 -2.26 -1.51
C ARG A 38 11.75 -3.38 -1.00
N HIS A 39 10.57 -3.05 -0.51
CA HIS A 39 9.64 -4.01 0.06
C HIS A 39 8.29 -3.97 -0.66
N SER A 40 7.80 -5.14 -1.05
CA SER A 40 6.47 -5.30 -1.65
C SER A 40 5.38 -5.53 -0.60
N GLU A 41 5.75 -6.01 0.59
CA GLU A 41 4.81 -6.33 1.68
C GLU A 41 5.01 -5.46 2.91
N ALA A 42 3.90 -5.10 3.55
CA ALA A 42 3.88 -4.31 4.78
C ALA A 42 4.60 -5.00 5.95
N ALA A 43 4.47 -6.32 6.09
CA ALA A 43 5.08 -7.06 7.20
C ALA A 43 6.62 -7.01 7.18
N SER A 44 7.21 -7.25 6.00
CA SER A 44 8.65 -7.17 5.79
C SER A 44 9.18 -5.75 6.01
N LEU A 45 8.42 -4.75 5.54
CA LEU A 45 8.76 -3.34 5.73
C LEU A 45 8.75 -2.96 7.22
N VAL A 46 7.73 -3.37 7.98
CA VAL A 46 7.64 -3.08 9.43
C VAL A 46 8.82 -3.67 10.19
N ARG A 47 9.21 -4.91 9.88
CA ARG A 47 10.40 -5.54 10.50
C ARG A 47 11.67 -4.73 10.24
N GLN A 48 11.87 -4.27 9.01
CA GLN A 48 13.03 -3.45 8.66
C GLN A 48 12.98 -2.09 9.38
N LEU A 49 11.82 -1.44 9.45
CA LEU A 49 11.66 -0.18 10.18
C LEU A 49 11.98 -0.33 11.66
N GLN A 50 11.51 -1.40 12.30
CA GLN A 50 11.79 -1.68 13.71
C GLN A 50 13.29 -1.93 13.95
N GLN A 51 13.99 -2.55 13.00
CA GLN A 51 15.45 -2.73 13.09
C GLN A 51 16.20 -1.41 12.93
N ASP A 52 15.87 -0.63 11.90
CA ASP A 52 16.60 0.61 11.57
C ASP A 52 16.31 1.74 12.58
N HIS A 53 15.10 1.79 13.14
CA HIS A 53 14.63 2.87 14.02
C HIS A 53 14.20 2.35 15.40
N ALA A 54 14.87 1.29 15.89
CA ALA A 54 14.54 0.62 17.15
C ALA A 54 14.36 1.61 18.32
N ALA A 55 15.24 2.61 18.46
CA ALA A 55 15.20 3.59 19.53
C ALA A 55 13.87 4.39 19.64
N TYR A 56 13.08 4.47 18.56
CA TYR A 56 11.81 5.22 18.50
C TYR A 56 10.58 4.31 18.35
N LEU A 57 10.77 3.08 17.86
CA LEU A 57 9.68 2.19 17.47
C LEU A 57 9.54 0.95 18.37
N ASP A 58 10.48 0.69 19.30
CA ASP A 58 10.45 -0.50 20.17
C ASP A 58 9.19 -0.53 21.06
N ASP A 59 8.78 0.64 21.56
CA ASP A 59 7.59 0.81 22.41
C ASP A 59 6.28 0.90 21.59
N VAL A 60 6.35 0.85 20.26
CA VAL A 60 5.18 0.92 19.39
C VAL A 60 4.72 -0.48 19.00
N SER A 61 3.43 -0.78 19.20
CA SER A 61 2.92 -2.10 18.85
C SER A 61 3.06 -2.40 17.35
N THR A 62 3.57 -3.60 17.02
CA THR A 62 3.76 -4.06 15.64
C THR A 62 2.45 -4.02 14.84
N ALA A 63 1.31 -4.29 15.48
CA ALA A 63 -0.01 -4.21 14.84
C ALA A 63 -0.38 -2.78 14.44
N GLN A 64 -0.12 -1.78 15.29
CA GLN A 64 -0.36 -0.37 14.95
C GLN A 64 0.57 0.09 13.82
N LEU A 65 1.86 -0.23 13.89
CA LEU A 65 2.83 0.05 12.83
C LEU A 65 2.40 -0.56 11.50
N THR A 66 2.00 -1.83 11.52
CA THR A 66 1.50 -2.54 10.32
C THR A 66 0.31 -1.83 9.71
N ARG A 67 -0.68 -1.43 10.53
CA ARG A 67 -1.87 -0.71 10.05
C ARG A 67 -1.51 0.64 9.42
N VAL A 68 -0.55 1.36 9.99
CA VAL A 68 -0.08 2.65 9.48
C VAL A 68 0.67 2.47 8.17
N VAL A 69 1.60 1.52 8.11
CA VAL A 69 2.38 1.19 6.91
C VAL A 69 1.47 0.68 5.79
N GLN A 70 0.46 -0.14 6.08
CA GLN A 70 -0.52 -0.60 5.09
C GLN A 70 -1.29 0.56 4.44
N LYS A 71 -1.73 1.54 5.22
CA LYS A 71 -2.38 2.75 4.67
C LYS A 71 -1.43 3.51 3.74
N LEU A 72 -0.16 3.57 4.11
CA LEU A 72 0.87 4.23 3.31
C LEU A 72 1.14 3.45 2.01
N PHE A 73 1.19 2.12 2.04
CA PHE A 73 1.23 1.28 0.82
C PHE A 73 0.04 1.54 -0.10
N GLN A 74 -1.20 1.46 0.41
CA GLN A 74 -2.42 1.65 -0.39
C GLN A 74 -2.49 3.02 -1.07
N LYS A 75 -1.91 4.06 -0.46
CA LYS A 75 -1.95 5.43 -1.00
C LYS A 75 -0.70 5.80 -1.82
N ALA A 76 0.47 5.29 -1.48
CA ALA A 76 1.73 5.58 -2.18
C ALA A 76 1.94 4.66 -3.39
N LYS A 77 1.51 3.41 -3.27
CA LYS A 77 1.23 2.52 -4.40
C LYS A 77 -0.29 2.36 -4.44
N PRO A 78 -1.07 3.36 -4.92
CA PRO A 78 -2.43 3.04 -5.33
C PRO A 78 -2.25 1.84 -6.26
N LEU A 79 -2.93 0.72 -5.98
CA LEU A 79 -3.10 -0.36 -6.95
C LEU A 79 -3.45 0.37 -8.23
N ALA A 80 -2.53 0.44 -9.18
CA ALA A 80 -2.51 1.61 -10.06
C ALA A 80 -3.87 1.68 -10.74
N SER A 81 -4.68 2.64 -10.31
CA SER A 81 -6.10 2.51 -10.54
C SER A 81 -6.33 2.91 -11.97
N LEU A 82 -7.01 2.02 -12.69
CA LEU A 82 -7.50 2.36 -14.00
C LEU A 82 -8.47 3.53 -13.83
N PRO A 83 -8.41 4.53 -14.71
CA PRO A 83 -9.35 5.64 -14.66
C PRO A 83 -10.77 5.07 -14.71
N ILE A 84 -11.60 5.40 -13.74
CA ILE A 84 -13.02 5.04 -13.75
C ILE A 84 -13.68 5.90 -14.82
N ALA A 85 -13.85 5.34 -16.01
CA ALA A 85 -14.45 5.99 -17.16
C ALA A 85 -15.35 4.98 -17.90
N ASP A 86 -16.38 5.49 -18.59
CA ASP A 86 -17.15 4.67 -19.52
C ASP A 86 -16.29 4.39 -20.76
N TYR A 87 -15.74 3.18 -20.82
CA TYR A 87 -14.86 2.76 -21.92
C TYR A 87 -15.57 2.63 -23.26
N ASN A 88 -16.91 2.69 -23.28
CA ASN A 88 -17.68 2.72 -24.52
C ASN A 88 -17.78 4.14 -25.11
N ALA A 89 -17.48 5.17 -24.31
CA ALA A 89 -17.61 6.58 -24.69
C ALA A 89 -16.26 7.31 -24.87
N VAL A 90 -15.13 6.63 -24.69
CA VAL A 90 -13.78 7.23 -24.85
C VAL A 90 -13.29 7.20 -26.29
N SER A 91 -12.40 8.13 -26.65
CA SER A 91 -11.75 8.11 -27.96
C SER A 91 -10.79 6.92 -28.12
N GLU A 92 -10.50 6.51 -29.36
CA GLU A 92 -9.55 5.42 -29.62
C GLU A 92 -8.15 5.69 -29.05
N THR A 93 -7.71 6.95 -29.05
CA THR A 93 -6.41 7.36 -28.52
C THR A 93 -6.37 7.21 -27.00
N GLN A 94 -7.44 7.62 -26.32
CA GLN A 94 -7.58 7.43 -24.87
C GLN A 94 -7.70 5.96 -24.50
N LEU A 95 -8.46 5.18 -25.28
CA LEU A 95 -8.64 3.74 -25.06
C LEU A 95 -7.30 3.00 -25.13
N ARG A 96 -6.42 3.37 -26.08
CA ARG A 96 -5.09 2.78 -26.23
C ARG A 96 -4.21 3.06 -25.01
N LEU A 97 -4.19 4.30 -24.54
CA LEU A 97 -3.41 4.69 -23.35
C LEU A 97 -3.90 3.96 -22.10
N VAL A 98 -5.21 3.79 -21.95
CA VAL A 98 -5.79 3.01 -20.85
C VAL A 98 -5.35 1.54 -20.93
N LYS A 99 -5.40 0.93 -22.12
CA LYS A 99 -4.95 -0.47 -22.32
C LYS A 99 -3.47 -0.66 -21.97
N GLU A 100 -2.60 0.22 -22.45
CA GLU A 100 -1.17 0.18 -22.10
C GLU A 100 -0.95 0.30 -20.59
N LYS A 101 -1.74 1.14 -19.93
CA LYS A 101 -1.73 1.26 -18.47
C LYS A 101 -2.20 -0.05 -17.82
N MET A 102 -3.29 -0.68 -18.30
CA MET A 102 -3.77 -1.98 -17.84
C MET A 102 -2.66 -3.04 -17.90
N ASP A 103 -1.96 -3.14 -19.02
CA ASP A 103 -0.89 -4.12 -19.20
C ASP A 103 0.28 -3.88 -18.24
N THR A 104 0.66 -2.62 -18.04
CA THR A 104 1.72 -2.24 -17.11
C THR A 104 1.36 -2.61 -15.67
N ILE A 105 0.11 -2.39 -15.27
CA ILE A 105 -0.38 -2.73 -13.93
C ILE A 105 -0.45 -4.24 -13.76
N PHE A 106 -0.98 -4.95 -14.76
CA PHE A 106 -1.11 -6.40 -14.73
C PHE A 106 0.25 -7.07 -14.59
N THR A 107 1.22 -6.70 -15.44
CA THR A 107 2.58 -7.26 -15.40
C THR A 107 3.33 -6.96 -14.11
N ALA A 108 3.05 -5.83 -13.45
CA ALA A 108 3.62 -5.51 -12.14
C ALA A 108 3.01 -6.31 -10.97
N ASN A 109 1.79 -6.82 -11.12
CA ASN A 109 1.05 -7.50 -10.05
C ASN A 109 0.80 -9.00 -10.32
N ILE A 110 1.20 -9.51 -11.48
CA ILE A 110 1.06 -10.94 -11.80
C ILE A 110 1.97 -11.77 -10.89
N LEU A 111 1.40 -12.79 -10.27
CA LEU A 111 2.15 -13.82 -9.53
C LEU A 111 2.43 -14.97 -10.49
N LYS A 112 3.68 -15.40 -10.60
CA LYS A 112 4.11 -16.52 -11.45
C LYS A 112 4.40 -17.77 -10.60
N PRO A 113 4.39 -18.97 -11.21
CA PRO A 113 4.86 -20.18 -10.52
C PRO A 113 6.25 -19.95 -9.93
N GLY A 114 6.36 -20.02 -8.60
CA GLY A 114 7.59 -19.77 -7.85
C GLY A 114 7.62 -18.45 -7.07
N ASP A 115 6.71 -17.51 -7.35
CA ASP A 115 6.56 -16.30 -6.56
C ASP A 115 5.83 -16.56 -5.23
N PRO A 116 6.19 -15.87 -4.13
CA PRO A 116 5.46 -15.96 -2.87
C PRO A 116 3.97 -15.63 -3.05
N GLY A 117 3.10 -16.53 -2.61
CA GLY A 117 1.64 -16.35 -2.70
C GLY A 117 1.01 -16.76 -4.03
N TYR A 118 1.77 -17.33 -4.97
CA TYR A 118 1.20 -17.94 -6.16
C TYR A 118 0.37 -19.17 -5.80
N GLU A 119 -0.87 -19.22 -6.29
CA GLU A 119 -1.81 -20.33 -6.11
C GLU A 119 -2.34 -20.75 -7.49
N TYR A 120 -2.27 -22.05 -7.77
CA TYR A 120 -2.65 -22.61 -9.08
C TYR A 120 -4.14 -22.52 -9.36
N ASP A 121 -4.98 -22.70 -8.34
CA ASP A 121 -6.44 -22.66 -8.42
C ASP A 121 -7.01 -21.69 -7.39
N LYS A 122 -6.72 -20.40 -7.58
CA LYS A 122 -7.22 -19.35 -6.69
C LYS A 122 -8.72 -19.16 -6.88
N GLN A 123 -9.51 -19.67 -5.94
CA GLN A 123 -10.95 -19.49 -5.91
C GLN A 123 -11.33 -18.24 -5.12
N VAL A 124 -12.23 -17.43 -5.68
CA VAL A 124 -12.71 -16.19 -5.04
C VAL A 124 -14.24 -16.18 -5.11
N GLU A 125 -14.87 -16.06 -3.95
CA GLU A 125 -16.31 -15.83 -3.85
C GLU A 125 -16.61 -14.36 -4.14
N PHE A 126 -17.46 -14.12 -5.14
CA PHE A 126 -17.95 -12.78 -5.47
C PHE A 126 -19.37 -12.62 -4.95
N GLN A 127 -19.63 -11.55 -4.20
CA GLN A 127 -20.98 -11.17 -3.79
C GLN A 127 -21.53 -10.18 -4.83
N PRO A 128 -22.49 -10.60 -5.69
CA PRO A 128 -23.05 -9.71 -6.69
C PRO A 128 -23.84 -8.59 -6.01
N THR A 129 -23.57 -7.35 -6.43
CA THR A 129 -24.25 -6.14 -5.92
C THR A 129 -25.35 -5.63 -6.84
N GLU A 130 -25.45 -6.16 -8.06
CA GLU A 130 -26.43 -5.74 -9.07
C GLU A 130 -27.19 -6.95 -9.59
N THR A 131 -28.46 -6.74 -9.95
CA THR A 131 -29.29 -7.75 -10.61
C THR A 131 -28.80 -7.97 -12.04
N THR A 132 -28.58 -9.24 -12.40
CA THR A 132 -28.22 -9.64 -13.77
C THR A 132 -29.48 -9.96 -14.55
N ASP A 133 -29.65 -9.31 -15.71
CA ASP A 133 -30.80 -9.55 -16.61
C ASP A 133 -30.53 -10.69 -17.62
N TRP A 134 -29.49 -11.48 -17.38
CA TRP A 134 -29.01 -12.52 -18.30
C TRP A 134 -29.70 -13.89 -18.14
N ASP A 135 -30.73 -14.02 -17.29
CA ASP A 135 -31.48 -15.25 -17.04
C ASP A 135 -33.02 -15.05 -17.16
N ASP A 136 -33.48 -14.46 -18.26
CA ASP A 136 -34.89 -14.53 -18.71
C ASP A 136 -34.99 -14.79 -20.23
#